data_AF-A0A7W1MSU8-F1
#
_entry.id   AF-A0A7W1MSU8-F1
#
_cell.length_a   1.000
_cell.length_b   1.000
_cell.length_c   1.000
_cell.angle_alpha   90.00
_cell.angle_beta   90.00
_cell.angle_gamma   90.00
#
_symmetry.space_group_name_H-M   'P 1'
#
loop_
_entity.id
_entity.type
_entity.pdbx_description
1 polymer ?
#
loop_
_entity_poly.entity_id
_entity_poly.type
_entity_poly.pdbx_seq_one_letter_code
_entity_poly.pdbx_strand_id
1 'polypeptide(L)' 'MIEIDAALERIESGTYGICEMSGDPIPIPRLRAIPFARLTVECQSKVEKQSKKPPSPLPIPSLFFTEEEEETEEEKES' A
#
# COMPACT_ATOMS: atom_id res chain seq x y z
N MET A 1 -17.41 7.94 -0.97
CA MET A 1 -17.13 9.10 -0.10
C MET A 1 -17.31 8.61 1.34
N ILE A 2 -16.27 8.05 1.98
CA ILE A 2 -16.39 7.32 3.27
C ILE A 2 -15.20 7.65 4.21
N GLU A 3 -14.08 8.11 3.66
CA GLU A 3 -12.85 8.34 4.42
C GLU A 3 -12.89 9.60 5.30
N ILE A 4 -13.75 10.56 4.96
CA ILE A 4 -13.90 11.82 5.69
C ILE A 4 -14.72 11.61 6.97
N ASP A 5 -15.83 10.86 6.89
CA ASP A 5 -16.67 10.55 8.06
C ASP A 5 -15.90 9.74 9.10
N ALA A 6 -15.13 8.73 8.67
CA ALA A 6 -14.29 7.93 9.55
C ALA A 6 -13.13 8.73 10.20
N ALA A 7 -12.76 9.88 9.64
CA ALA A 7 -11.80 10.80 10.23
C ALA A 7 -12.48 11.73 11.25
N LEU A 8 -13.71 12.20 10.98
CA LEU A 8 -14.52 12.95 11.93
C LEU A 8 -14.81 12.12 13.20
N GLU A 9 -15.21 10.86 13.04
CA GLU A 9 -15.58 9.97 14.16
C GLU A 9 -14.40 9.74 15.14
N ARG A 10 -13.16 9.77 14.63
CA ARG A 10 -11.94 9.66 15.47
C ARG A 10 -11.60 10.95 16.18
N ILE A 11 -11.95 12.10 15.59
CA ILE A 11 -11.82 13.41 16.25
C ILE A 11 -12.85 13.48 17.39
N GLU A 12 -14.10 13.07 17.14
CA GLU A 12 -15.16 13.01 18.15
C GLU A 12 -14.84 12.02 19.28
N SER A 13 -14.25 10.88 18.95
CA SER A 13 -13.80 9.90 19.94
C SER A 13 -12.56 10.34 20.74
N GLY A 14 -11.93 11.46 20.38
CA GLY A 14 -10.74 11.99 21.06
C GLY A 14 -9.48 11.12 20.92
N THR A 15 -9.49 10.13 20.04
CA THR A 15 -8.36 9.21 19.80
C THR A 15 -7.46 9.69 18.66
N TYR A 16 -7.84 10.77 17.97
CA TYR A 16 -7.02 11.36 16.92
C TYR A 16 -5.66 11.81 17.45
N GLY A 17 -4.59 11.28 16.86
CA GLY A 17 -3.23 11.60 17.28
C GLY A 17 -2.77 10.83 18.52
N ILE A 18 -3.45 9.76 18.93
CA ILE A 18 -2.98 8.82 19.96
C ILE A 18 -2.61 7.49 19.29
N CYS A 19 -1.48 6.92 19.71
CA CYS A 19 -1.01 5.63 19.21
C CYS A 19 -1.89 4.49 19.75
N GLU A 20 -2.53 3.71 18.87
CA GLU A 20 -3.37 2.57 19.30
C GLU A 20 -2.57 1.45 19.99
N MET A 21 -1.27 1.34 19.74
CA MET A 21 -0.42 0.32 20.35
C MET A 21 0.19 0.73 21.69
N SER A 22 0.53 2.00 21.86
CA SER A 22 1.29 2.46 23.04
C SER A 22 0.53 3.46 23.90
N GLY A 23 -0.53 4.08 23.38
CA GLY A 23 -1.25 5.16 24.06
C GLY A 23 -0.51 6.51 24.04
N ASP A 24 0.69 6.56 23.48
CA ASP A 24 1.47 7.80 23.37
C ASP A 24 0.94 8.74 22.28
N PRO A 25 1.16 10.07 22.42
CA PRO A 25 0.80 11.03 21.39
C PRO A 25 1.63 10.83 20.10
N ILE A 26 0.97 10.81 18.96
CA ILE A 26 1.57 10.75 17.63
C ILE A 26 2.12 12.14 17.28
N PRO A 27 3.39 12.24 16.82
CA PRO A 27 3.99 13.53 16.49
C PRO A 27 3.21 14.25 15.38
N ILE A 28 2.88 15.53 15.61
CA ILE A 28 2.20 16.42 14.66
C ILE A 28 2.78 16.40 13.24
N PRO A 29 4.12 16.44 13.01
CA PRO A 29 4.65 16.37 11.64
C PRO A 29 4.21 15.11 10.89
N ARG A 30 3.97 13.99 11.59
CA ARG A 30 3.47 12.77 10.98
C ARG A 30 1.98 12.86 10.65
N LEU A 31 1.17 13.44 11.52
CA LEU A 31 -0.25 13.67 11.23
C LEU A 31 -0.44 14.66 10.07
N ARG A 32 0.46 15.64 9.92
CA ARG A 32 0.47 16.54 8.76
C ARG A 32 0.81 15.83 7.45
N ALA A 33 1.76 14.90 7.47
CA ALA A 33 2.13 14.13 6.29
C ALA A 33 1.08 13.05 5.96
N ILE A 34 0.55 12.38 6.99
CA ILE A 34 -0.37 11.26 6.88
C ILE A 34 -1.46 11.42 7.95
N PRO A 35 -2.60 12.06 7.62
CA PRO A 35 -3.64 12.39 8.59
C PRO A 35 -4.38 11.16 9.12
N PHE A 36 -4.29 10.01 8.45
CA PHE A 36 -4.90 8.75 8.88
C PHE A 36 -3.96 7.85 9.68
N ALA A 37 -2.77 8.34 10.08
CA ALA A 37 -1.81 7.54 10.83
C ALA A 37 -2.37 7.13 12.21
N ARG A 38 -2.44 5.81 12.45
CA ARG A 38 -2.92 5.21 13.70
C ARG A 38 -1.81 4.87 14.71
N LEU A 39 -0.57 4.79 14.24
CA LEU A 39 0.59 4.33 15.01
C LEU A 39 1.75 5.33 14.92
N THR A 40 2.55 5.37 15.97
CA THR A 40 3.86 6.06 15.98
C THR A 40 4.86 5.34 15.08
N VAL A 41 5.91 6.06 14.67
CA VAL A 41 7.00 5.51 13.82
C VAL A 41 7.66 4.31 14.50
N GLU A 42 7.88 4.38 15.81
CA GLU A 42 8.49 3.31 16.58
C GLU A 42 7.61 2.04 16.60
N CYS A 43 6.31 2.21 16.83
CA CYS A 43 5.36 1.10 16.84
C CYS A 43 5.17 0.49 15.45
N GLN A 44 5.05 1.34 14.42
CA GLN A 44 4.99 0.85 13.05
C GLN A 44 6.25 0.05 12.67
N SER A 45 7.44 0.55 13.05
CA SER A 45 8.70 -0.16 12.81
C SER A 45 8.75 -1.52 13.51
N LYS A 46 8.15 -1.66 14.70
CA LYS A 46 8.06 -2.95 15.41
C LYS A 46 7.16 -3.93 14.68
N VAL A 47 6.00 -3.48 14.21
CA VAL A 47 5.05 -4.31 13.44
C VAL A 47 5.70 -4.77 12.14
N GLU A 48 6.31 -3.86 11.37
CA GLU A 48 6.98 -4.22 10.12
C GLU A 48 8.11 -5.23 10.32
N LYS A 49 8.90 -5.09 11.40
CA LYS A 49 9.93 -6.07 11.73
C LYS A 49 9.35 -7.46 12.01
N GLN A 50 8.18 -7.55 12.64
CA GLN A 50 7.50 -8.83 12.88
C GLN A 50 6.82 -9.38 11.62
N SER A 51 6.34 -8.51 10.74
CA SER A 51 5.64 -8.88 9.50
C SER A 51 6.56 -9.18 8.32
N LYS A 52 7.88 -8.96 8.44
CA LYS A 52 8.89 -9.39 7.45
C LYS A 52 9.01 -10.93 7.41
N LYS A 53 7.98 -11.61 6.93
CA LYS A 53 8.21 -12.76 6.08
C LYS A 53 8.63 -12.19 4.72
N PRO A 54 9.76 -12.61 4.13
CA PRO A 54 10.04 -12.21 2.76
C PRO A 54 8.82 -12.59 1.92
N PRO A 55 8.31 -11.70 1.04
CA PRO A 55 7.30 -12.13 0.09
C PRO A 55 7.89 -13.33 -0.64
N SER A 56 7.19 -14.47 -0.60
CA SER A 56 7.58 -15.63 -1.40
C SER A 56 7.72 -15.13 -2.84
N PRO A 57 8.87 -15.33 -3.51
CA PRO A 57 9.06 -14.82 -4.85
C PRO A 57 7.97 -15.41 -5.74
N LEU A 58 7.05 -14.55 -6.19
CA LEU A 58 6.08 -14.93 -7.21
C LEU A 58 6.84 -15.01 -8.53
N PRO A 59 6.65 -16.07 -9.33
CA PRO A 59 7.25 -16.13 -10.65
C PRO A 59 6.63 -15.02 -11.50
N ILE A 60 7.43 -14.05 -11.92
CA ILE A 60 7.00 -13.03 -12.88
C ILE A 60 6.87 -13.76 -14.23
N PRO A 61 5.66 -13.90 -14.83
CA PRO A 61 5.58 -14.42 -16.18
C PRO A 61 6.27 -13.45 -17.12
N SER A 62 7.14 -13.98 -17.97
CA SER A 62 7.95 -13.26 -18.95
C SER A 62 7.07 -12.59 -20.01
N LEU A 63 6.40 -11.50 -19.65
CA LEU A 63 5.72 -10.57 -20.55
C LEU A 63 6.76 -9.68 -21.28
N PHE A 64 7.80 -10.35 -21.80
CA PHE A 64 8.85 -9.82 -22.67
C PHE A 64 9.11 -10.82 -23.82
N PHE A 65 8.09 -11.58 -24.21
CA PHE A 65 8.09 -12.29 -25.49
C PHE A 65 7.11 -11.56 -26.41
N THR A 66 7.65 -10.64 -27.19
CA THR A 66 7.01 -10.09 -28.38
C THR A 66 6.67 -11.24 -29.32
N GLU A 67 5.39 -11.55 -29.48
CA GLU A 67 4.89 -12.22 -30.68
C GLU A 67 5.00 -11.23 -31.84
N GLU A 68 6.15 -11.18 -32.52
CA GLU A 68 6.23 -10.66 -33.90
C GLU A 68 7.55 -11.10 -34.57
N GLU A 69 7.57 -12.35 -35.05
CA GLU A 69 8.28 -12.75 -36.28
C GLU A 69 7.24 -13.59 -37.05
N GLU A 70 6.54 -12.97 -38.01
CA GLU A 70 6.89 -12.90 -39.43
C GLU A 70 6.48 -14.17 -40.17
N GLU A 71 5.52 -14.08 -41.08
CA GLU A 71 5.46 -14.92 -42.28
C GLU A 71 4.56 -14.23 -43.33
N THR A 72 5.20 -13.58 -44.29
CA THR A 72 4.63 -13.23 -45.59
C THR A 72 4.55 -14.51 -46.44
N GLU A 73 3.41 -14.80 -47.06
CA GLU A 73 3.40 -15.44 -48.39
C GLU A 73 2.07 -15.18 -49.12
N GLU A 74 2.21 -14.80 -50.38
CA GLU A 74 1.20 -14.35 -51.34
C GLU A 74 0.78 -15.52 -52.27
N GLU A 75 -0.29 -15.30 -53.05
CA GLU A 75 -0.82 -16.09 -54.19
C GLU A 75 -1.78 -17.28 -53.88
N LYS A 76 -2.83 -17.61 -54.64
CA LYS A 76 -3.64 -17.02 -55.74
C LYS A 76 -4.77 -18.03 -56.10
N GLU A 77 -5.85 -17.53 -56.70
CA GLU A 77 -6.81 -18.22 -57.61
C GLU A 77 -8.12 -18.84 -57.09
N SER A 78 -9.26 -18.14 -57.32
CA SER A 78 -10.35 -18.51 -58.25
C SER A 78 -11.41 -17.41 -58.33
#